data_AF-A0A960M7C2-F1
#
_entry.id   AF-A0A960M7C2-F1
#
_cell.length_a   1.000
_cell.length_b   1.000
_cell.length_c   1.000
_cell.angle_alpha   90.00
_cell.angle_beta   90.00
_cell.angle_gamma   90.00
#
_symmetry.space_group_name_H-M   'P 1'
#
loop_
_entity.id
_entity.type
_entity.pdbx_description
1 polymer ?
#
loop_
_entity_poly.entity_id
_entity_poly.type
_entity_poly.pdbx_seq_one_letter_code
_entity_poly.pdbx_strand_id
1 'polypeptide(L)' 'MDKTINKDELVRLVAKQESKIDMLEAELTYLNRLLVNVGFPEGIETLKATAEELLQDANENVRSNPQMGF' A
#
# COMPACT_ATOMS: atom_id res chain seq x y z
N MET A 1 -13.48 -16.54 -28.97
CA MET A 1 -14.13 -17.59 -28.16
C MET A 1 -14.52 -16.95 -26.85
N ASP A 2 -15.82 -16.68 -26.68
CA ASP A 2 -16.35 -16.25 -25.39
C ASP A 2 -16.25 -17.45 -24.45
N LYS A 3 -15.37 -17.37 -23.45
CA LYS A 3 -15.13 -18.46 -22.52
C LYS A 3 -16.19 -18.33 -21.44
N THR A 4 -17.34 -18.99 -21.64
CA THR A 4 -18.37 -19.06 -20.59
C THR A 4 -17.78 -19.83 -19.41
N ILE A 5 -17.31 -19.09 -18.41
CA ILE A 5 -16.77 -19.65 -17.16
C ILE A 5 -17.94 -20.33 -16.45
N ASN A 6 -17.80 -21.61 -16.13
CA ASN A 6 -18.88 -22.34 -15.46
C ASN A 6 -18.93 -22.00 -13.96
N LYS A 7 -20.04 -22.35 -13.30
CA LYS A 7 -20.27 -22.03 -11.89
C LYS A 7 -19.16 -22.53 -10.97
N ASP A 8 -18.64 -23.73 -11.20
CA ASP A 8 -17.61 -24.34 -10.35
C ASP A 8 -16.26 -23.62 -10.51
N GLU A 9 -15.94 -23.17 -11.73
CA GLU A 9 -14.76 -22.34 -11.99
C GLU A 9 -14.86 -20.98 -11.31
N LEU A 10 -16.05 -20.36 -11.31
CA LEU A 10 -16.29 -19.10 -10.58
C LEU A 10 -16.11 -19.29 -9.08
N VAL A 11 -16.67 -20.36 -8.50
CA VAL A 11 -16.52 -20.66 -7.06
C VAL A 11 -15.05 -20.86 -6.69
N ARG A 12 -14.28 -21.59 -7.52
CA ARG A 12 -12.84 -21.76 -7.30
C ARG A 12 -12.08 -20.45 -7.39
N LEU A 13 -12.47 -19.56 -8.30
CA LEU A 13 -11.85 -18.25 -8.44
C LEU A 13 -12.12 -17.38 -7.20
N VAL A 14 -13.36 -17.38 -6.71
CA VAL A 14 -13.75 -16.68 -5.48
C VAL A 14 -12.93 -17.19 -4.29
N ALA A 15 -12.93 -18.50 -4.04
CA ALA A 15 -12.17 -19.08 -2.92
C ALA A 15 -10.67 -18.74 -2.99
N LYS A 16 -10.09 -18.75 -4.19
CA LYS A 16 -8.70 -18.33 -4.40
C LYS A 16 -8.48 -16.86 -4.11
N GLN A 17 -9.44 -15.99 -4.43
CA GLN A 17 -9.35 -14.56 -4.16
C GLN A 17 -9.54 -14.27 -2.67
N GLU A 18 -10.47 -14.94 -2.00
CA GLU A 18 -10.68 -14.87 -0.55
C GLU A 18 -9.40 -15.24 0.19
N SER A 19 -8.79 -16.39 -0.13
CA SER A 19 -7.52 -16.80 0.50
C SER A 19 -6.39 -15.78 0.30
N LYS A 20 -6.37 -15.08 -0.84
CA LYS A 20 -5.39 -14.03 -1.10
C LYS A 20 -5.68 -12.77 -0.28
N ILE A 21 -6.94 -12.39 -0.16
CA ILE A 21 -7.37 -11.25 0.66
C ILE A 21 -7.01 -11.52 2.11
N ASP A 22 -7.35 -12.70 2.65
CA ASP A 22 -7.03 -13.08 4.03
C ASP A 22 -5.53 -12.96 4.33
N MET A 23 -4.69 -13.44 3.41
CA MET A 23 -3.23 -13.33 3.53
C MET A 23 -2.76 -11.88 3.49
N LEU A 24 -3.28 -11.07 2.56
CA LEU A 24 -2.92 -9.66 2.45
C LEU A 24 -3.34 -8.85 3.68
N GLU A 25 -4.52 -9.12 4.22
CA GLU A 25 -5.03 -8.48 5.44
C GLU A 25 -4.20 -8.86 6.67
N ALA A 26 -3.79 -10.13 6.78
CA ALA A 26 -2.90 -10.59 7.84
C ALA A 26 -1.53 -9.90 7.79
N GLU A 27 -0.91 -9.85 6.61
CA GLU A 27 0.38 -9.17 6.41
C GLU A 27 0.28 -7.66 6.66
N LEU A 28 -0.79 -7.01 6.17
CA LEU A 28 -1.03 -5.59 6.39
C LEU A 28 -1.20 -5.28 7.89
N THR A 29 -1.94 -6.12 8.61
CA THR A 29 -2.14 -6.00 10.05
C THR A 29 -0.82 -6.16 10.81
N TYR A 30 0.00 -7.14 10.41
CA TYR A 30 1.32 -7.35 11.02
C TYR A 30 2.24 -6.15 10.80
N LEU A 31 2.31 -5.64 9.56
CA LEU A 31 3.07 -4.44 9.22
C LEU A 31 2.61 -3.23 10.04
N ASN A 32 1.30 -3.02 10.15
CA ASN A 32 0.75 -1.92 10.94
C ASN A 32 1.18 -2.00 12.42
N ARG A 33 1.14 -3.19 13.02
CA ARG A 33 1.63 -3.42 14.39
C ARG A 33 3.11 -3.14 14.53
N LEU A 34 3.91 -3.57 13.54
CA LEU A 34 5.35 -3.31 13.54
C LEU A 34 5.64 -1.81 13.51
N LEU A 35 4.93 -1.05 12.66
CA LEU A 35 5.07 0.40 12.57
C LEU A 35 4.74 1.10 13.90
N VAL A 36 3.67 0.69 14.57
CA VAL A 36 3.34 1.17 15.92
C VAL A 36 4.47 0.90 16.90
N ASN A 37 5.03 -0.30 16.87
CA ASN A 37 6.10 -0.69 17.79
C ASN A 37 7.43 0.05 17.55
N VAL A 38 7.69 0.56 16.34
CA VAL A 38 8.92 1.30 16.00
C VAL A 38 8.73 2.83 16.06
N GLY A 39 7.57 3.31 16.49
CA GLY A 39 7.34 4.74 16.79
C GLY A 39 6.43 5.49 15.81
N PHE A 40 5.71 4.80 14.92
CA PHE A 40 4.61 5.40 14.16
C PHE A 40 3.29 5.17 14.90
N PRO A 41 2.78 6.12 15.72
CA PRO A 41 1.69 5.88 16.67
C PRO A 41 0.39 5.34 16.04
N GLU A 42 0.08 5.71 14.79
CA GLU A 42 -1.10 5.21 14.05
C GLU A 42 -0.70 4.25 12.92
N GLY A 43 0.51 3.67 13.03
CA GLY A 43 1.06 2.69 12.12
C GLY A 43 1.19 3.21 10.69
N ILE A 44 0.44 2.60 9.77
CA ILE A 44 0.48 2.93 8.34
C ILE A 44 0.00 4.37 8.09
N GLU A 45 -0.95 4.88 8.88
CA GLU A 45 -1.48 6.23 8.68
C GLU A 45 -0.41 7.29 8.93
N THR A 46 0.26 7.25 10.08
CA THR A 46 1.37 8.17 10.37
C THR A 46 2.52 7.99 9.38
N LEU A 47 2.86 6.75 9.00
CA LEU A 47 3.91 6.50 8.00
C LEU A 47 3.60 7.19 6.67
N LYS A 48 2.35 7.09 6.19
CA LYS A 48 1.92 7.73 4.95
C LYS A 48 2.01 9.25 5.04
N ALA A 49 1.49 9.83 6.12
CA ALA A 49 1.56 11.27 6.35
C ALA A 49 3.01 11.77 6.32
N THR A 50 3.91 11.11 7.07
CA THR A 50 5.34 11.44 7.07
C THR A 50 5.97 11.29 5.69
N ALA A 51 5.64 10.23 4.95
CA ALA A 51 6.17 10.02 3.60
C ALA A 51 5.68 11.10 2.62
N GLU A 52 4.41 11.49 2.71
CA GLU A 52 3.81 12.55 1.88
C GLU A 52 4.45 13.92 2.18
N GLU A 53 4.65 14.26 3.45
CA GLU A 53 5.38 15.47 3.87
C GLU A 53 6.80 15.50 3.31
N LEU A 54 7.56 14.41 3.45
CA LEU A 54 8.93 14.32 2.94
C LEU A 54 9.00 14.48 1.41
N LEU A 55 8.02 13.92 0.68
CA LEU A 55 7.92 14.05 -0.76
C LEU A 55 7.53 15.48 -1.19
N GLN A 56 6.67 16.13 -0.40
CA GLN A 56 6.30 17.53 -0.64
C GLN A 56 7.51 18.45 -0.42
N ASP A 57 8.22 18.30 0.69
CA ASP A 57 9.43 19.05 1.01
C ASP A 57 10.50 18.86 -0.09
N ALA A 58 10.70 17.62 -0.56
CA ALA A 58 11.63 17.34 -1.65
C ALA A 58 11.25 18.11 -2.94
N ASN A 59 9.96 18.17 -3.28
CA ASN A 59 9.48 18.87 -4.46
C ASN A 59 9.52 20.41 -4.31
N GLU A 60 9.23 20.94 -3.13
CA GLU A 60 9.30 22.37 -2.85
C GLU A 60 10.73 22.88 -2.85
N ASN A 61 11.70 22.09 -2.34
CA ASN A 61 13.13 22.40 -2.41
C ASN A 61 13.66 22.44 -3.86
N VAL A 62 13.13 21.60 -4.76
CA VAL A 62 13.46 21.65 -6.21
C VAL A 62 12.88 22.90 -6.87
N ARG A 63 11.66 23.31 -6.50
CA ARG A 63 10.99 24.49 -7.08
C ARG A 63 11.55 25.81 -6.59
N SER A 64 12.05 25.85 -5.35
CA SER A 64 12.58 27.08 -4.71
C SER A 64 14.06 27.34 -5.01
N ASN A 65 14.79 26.39 -5.62
CA ASN A 65 16.17 26.60 -6.06
C ASN A 65 16.42 26.17 -7.53
N PRO A 66 16.06 27.01 -8.52
CA PRO A 66 16.20 26.69 -9.95
C PRO A 66 17.65 26.64 -10.47
N GLN A 67 18.68 26.75 -9.61
CA GLN A 67 20.09 26.77 -10.03
C GLN A 67 20.85 25.44 -9.90
N MET A 68 20.19 24.34 -9.51
CA MET A 68 20.77 22.98 -9.59
C MET A 68 20.32 22.26 -10.86
N GLY A 69 20.51 22.90 -12.01
CA GLY A 69 20.59 22.21 -13.29
C GLY A 69 22.04 22.26 -13.73
N PHE A 70 22.75 21.13 -13.60
CA PHE A 70 24.01 20.94 -14.33
C PHE A 70 23.70 20.72 -15.82
#